data_AF-A0A920VGY0-F1
#
_entry.id   AF-A0A920VGY0-F1
#
_cell.length_a   1.000
_cell.length_b   1.000
_cell.length_c   1.000
_cell.angle_alpha   90.00
_cell.angle_beta   90.00
_cell.angle_gamma   90.00
#
_symmetry.space_group_name_H-M   'P 1'
#
loop_
_entity.id
_entity.type
_entity.pdbx_description
1 polymer ?
#
loop_
_entity_poly.entity_id
_entity_poly.type
_entity_poly.pdbx_seq_one_letter_code
_entity_poly.pdbx_strand_id
1 'polypeptide(L)' 'MYGGGLSIALAADLRYAASDTLFSVPPGRLGVGYPLDAIDRLVATIGRAAATDLLLTARRFGADEALRIGLVHDVGPPAN' A
#
# COMPACT_ATOMS: atom_id res chain seq x y z
N MET A 1 0.11 -2.14 -8.18
CA MET A 1 0.19 -0.73 -7.74
C MET A 1 1.56 -0.44 -7.12
N TYR A 2 2.26 0.56 -7.64
CA TYR A 2 3.61 0.95 -7.19
C TYR A 2 3.67 2.48 -7.02
N GLY A 3 4.49 2.95 -6.07
CA GLY A 3 4.88 4.36 -5.98
C GLY A 3 3.70 5.35 -5.99
N GLY A 4 3.69 6.29 -6.94
CA GLY A 4 2.68 7.36 -7.02
C GLY A 4 1.23 6.88 -7.14
N GLY A 5 0.99 5.70 -7.74
CA GLY A 5 -0.36 5.11 -7.76
C GLY A 5 -0.87 4.81 -6.35
N LEU A 6 0.00 4.28 -5.48
CA LEU A 6 -0.34 3.99 -4.09
C LEU A 6 -0.64 5.27 -3.30
N SER A 7 0.16 6.33 -3.49
CA SER A 7 -0.06 7.62 -2.84
C SER A 7 -1.40 8.24 -3.22
N ILE A 8 -1.85 8.09 -4.46
CA ILE A 8 -3.18 8.53 -4.91
C ILE A 8 -4.28 7.68 -4.26
N ALA A 9 -4.13 6.35 -4.22
CA ALA A 9 -5.10 5.50 -3.51
C ALA A 9 -5.20 5.85 -2.02
N LEU A 10 -4.07 6.12 -1.35
CA LEU A 10 -4.06 6.52 0.07
C LEU A 10 -4.72 7.89 0.31
N ALA A 11 -4.85 8.73 -0.72
CA ALA A 11 -5.62 9.97 -0.64
C ALA A 11 -7.13 9.77 -0.83
N ALA A 12 -7.56 8.60 -1.31
CA ALA A 12 -8.98 8.26 -1.49
C ALA A 12 -9.58 7.69 -0.20
N ASP A 13 -10.85 8.01 0.04
CA ASP A 13 -11.61 7.47 1.18
C ASP A 13 -11.82 5.97 1.06
N LEU A 14 -12.21 5.50 -0.14
CA LEU A 14 -12.44 4.09 -0.44
C LEU A 14 -11.41 3.57 -1.44
N ARG A 15 -11.01 2.30 -1.25
CA ARG A 15 -9.97 1.62 -2.02
C ARG A 15 -10.41 0.20 -2.32
N TYR A 16 -10.46 -0.16 -3.60
CA TYR A 16 -10.82 -1.49 -4.09
C TYR A 16 -9.70 -2.01 -4.98
N ALA A 17 -9.51 -3.33 -5.02
CA ALA A 17 -8.49 -3.95 -5.85
C ALA A 17 -8.99 -5.21 -6.53
N ALA A 18 -8.45 -5.53 -7.70
CA ALA A 18 -8.64 -6.84 -8.31
C ALA A 18 -7.78 -7.90 -7.61
N SER A 19 -8.24 -9.15 -7.57
CA SER A 19 -7.56 -10.24 -6.85
C SER A 19 -6.12 -10.53 -7.31
N ASP A 20 -5.78 -10.18 -8.55
CA ASP A 20 -4.45 -10.33 -9.14
C ASP A 20 -3.56 -9.07 -8.99
N THR A 21 -4.04 -8.06 -8.26
CA THR A 21 -3.27 -6.83 -8.02
C THR A 21 -2.09 -7.10 -7.08
N LEU A 22 -0.88 -6.76 -7.54
CA LEU A 22 0.32 -6.73 -6.71
C LEU A 22 0.64 -5.32 -6.23
N PHE A 23 0.95 -5.17 -4.95
CA PHE A 23 1.30 -3.91 -4.29
C PHE A 23 2.77 -3.91 -3.86
N SER A 24 3.33 -2.71 -3.71
CA SER A 24 4.61 -2.49 -3.04
C SER A 24 4.70 -1.04 -2.58
N VAL A 25 5.33 -0.81 -1.43
CA VAL A 25 5.68 0.51 -0.90
C VAL A 25 7.19 0.68 -1.15
N PRO A 26 7.62 1.37 -2.21
CA PRO A 26 9.02 1.31 -2.66
C PRO A 26 10.06 2.24 -1.97
N PRO A 27 9.77 3.12 -0.99
CA PRO A 27 10.76 4.12 -0.57
C PRO A 27 11.95 3.54 0.19
N GLY A 28 11.87 2.31 0.72
CA GLY A 28 13.04 1.63 1.28
C GLY A 28 14.14 1.32 0.25
N ARG A 29 13.81 1.23 -1.05
CA ARG A 29 14.75 0.79 -2.09
C ARG A 29 15.41 1.92 -2.90
N LEU A 30 14.84 3.12 -2.88
CA LEU A 30 15.24 4.20 -3.80
C LEU A 30 16.12 5.28 -3.15
N GLY A 31 16.32 5.28 -1.82
CA GLY A 31 17.15 6.29 -1.14
C GLY A 31 16.61 7.72 -1.24
N VAL A 32 15.41 7.91 -1.81
CA VAL A 32 14.69 9.17 -1.88
C VAL A 32 13.69 9.16 -0.74
N GLY A 33 13.83 10.10 0.20
CA GLY A 33 12.98 10.19 1.39
C GLY A 33 11.49 10.17 1.03
N TYR A 34 10.73 9.33 1.71
CA TYR A 34 9.28 9.41 1.64
C TYR A 34 8.84 10.64 2.42
N PRO A 35 7.97 11.51 1.87
CA PRO A 35 7.43 12.64 2.60
C PRO A 35 6.80 12.16 3.93
N LEU A 36 7.06 12.86 5.03
CA LEU A 36 6.59 12.48 6.37
C LEU A 36 5.06 12.34 6.40
N ASP A 37 4.35 13.23 5.72
CA ASP A 37 2.89 13.19 5.57
C ASP A 37 2.40 11.92 4.85
N ALA A 38 3.18 11.40 3.90
CA ALA A 38 2.86 10.14 3.24
C ALA A 38 3.11 8.92 4.15
N ILE A 39 4.14 8.98 5.00
CA ILE A 39 4.38 7.96 6.04
C ILE A 39 3.24 7.99 7.06
N ASP A 40 2.86 9.16 7.54
CA ASP A 40 1.79 9.31 8.54
C ASP A 40 0.46 8.80 8.01
N ARG A 41 0.12 9.12 6.75
CA ARG A 41 -1.08 8.57 6.09
C ARG A 41 -1.02 7.05 5.96
N LEU A 42 0.13 6.49 5.60
CA LEU A 42 0.29 5.04 5.51
C LEU A 42 0.11 4.39 6.89
N VAL A 43 0.76 4.91 7.92
CA VAL A 43 0.63 4.42 9.30
C VAL A 43 -0.80 4.53 9.80
N ALA A 44 -1.50 5.64 9.51
CA ALA A 44 -2.90 5.80 9.86
C ALA A 44 -3.82 4.82 9.11
N THR A 45 -3.44 4.41 7.91
CA THR A 45 -4.24 3.49 7.08
C THR A 45 -4.06 2.03 7.48
N ILE A 46 -2.83 1.56 7.58
CA ILE A 46 -2.52 0.12 7.74
C ILE A 46 -1.90 -0.23 9.09
N GLY A 47 -1.78 0.75 9.99
CA GLY A 47 -1.14 0.60 11.28
C GLY A 47 0.40 0.58 11.21
N ARG A 48 1.02 0.90 12.35
CA ARG A 48 2.48 1.08 12.43
C ARG A 48 3.27 -0.19 12.10
N ALA A 49 2.78 -1.36 12.50
CA ALA A 49 3.49 -2.62 12.30
C ALA A 49 3.61 -2.97 10.81
N ALA A 50 2.49 -2.98 10.07
CA ALA A 50 2.48 -3.25 8.64
C ALA A 50 3.20 -2.16 7.85
N ALA A 51 3.00 -0.88 8.21
CA ALA A 51 3.72 0.22 7.57
C ALA A 51 5.24 0.07 7.72
N THR A 52 5.73 -0.27 8.92
CA THR A 52 7.17 -0.46 9.17
C THR A 52 7.73 -1.63 8.36
N ASP A 53 7.04 -2.78 8.35
CA ASP A 53 7.44 -3.93 7.53
C ASP A 53 7.56 -3.55 6.05
N LEU A 54 6.52 -2.95 5.48
CA LEU A 54 6.49 -2.61 4.06
C LEU A 54 7.50 -1.52 3.68
N LEU A 55 7.70 -0.52 4.54
CA LEU A 55 8.69 0.55 4.32
C LEU A 55 10.13 0.02 4.37
N LEU A 56 10.44 -0.88 5.31
CA LEU A 56 11.80 -1.42 5.49
C LEU A 56 12.13 -2.51 4.49
N THR A 57 11.19 -3.42 4.20
CA THR A 57 11.44 -4.55 3.29
C THR A 57 11.24 -4.20 1.82
N ALA A 58 10.42 -3.18 1.53
CA ALA A 58 9.97 -2.84 0.18
C ALA A 58 9.43 -4.06 -0.60
N ARG A 59 8.92 -5.08 0.11
CA ARG A 59 8.48 -6.33 -0.50
C ARG A 59 7.22 -6.11 -1.34
N ARG A 60 6.96 -7.08 -2.22
CA ARG A 60 5.69 -7.15 -2.95
C ARG A 60 4.69 -7.96 -2.12
N PHE A 61 3.42 -7.60 -2.23
CA PHE A 61 2.31 -8.31 -1.60
C PHE A 61 1.06 -8.27 -2.47
N GLY A 62 0.14 -9.23 -2.26
CA GLY A 62 -1.08 -9.38 -3.06
C GLY A 62 -2.30 -8.69 -2.44
N ALA A 63 -3.43 -8.78 -3.15
CA ALA A 63 -4.71 -8.21 -2.75
C ALA A 63 -5.23 -8.75 -1.40
N ASP A 64 -5.05 -10.05 -1.12
CA ASP A 64 -5.47 -10.65 0.15
C ASP A 64 -4.77 -10.02 1.36
N GLU A 65 -3.46 -9.79 1.23
CA GLU A 65 -2.70 -9.11 2.27
C GLU A 65 -3.08 -7.64 2.35
N ALA A 66 -3.29 -6.97 1.22
CA ALA A 66 -3.76 -5.59 1.19
C ALA A 66 -5.09 -5.43 1.93
N LEU A 67 -6.02 -6.37 1.78
CA LEU A 67 -7.28 -6.39 2.52
C LEU A 67 -7.04 -6.63 4.02
N ARG A 68 -6.23 -7.64 4.35
CA ARG A 68 -5.92 -8.01 5.74
C ARG A 68 -5.28 -6.87 6.54
N ILE A 69 -4.43 -6.05 5.91
CA ILE A 69 -3.76 -4.92 6.56
C ILE A 69 -4.57 -3.61 6.50
N GLY A 70 -5.78 -3.61 5.91
CA GLY A 70 -6.62 -2.42 5.78
C GLY A 70 -6.21 -1.46 4.67
N LEU A 71 -5.31 -1.89 3.76
CA LEU A 71 -4.91 -1.08 2.62
C LEU A 71 -6.03 -0.95 1.59
N VAL A 72 -6.87 -1.98 1.43
CA VAL A 72 -8.08 -1.93 0.61
C VAL A 72 -9.29 -2.34 1.44
N HIS A 73 -10.46 -1.87 1.03
CA HIS A 73 -11.73 -2.13 1.69
C HIS A 73 -12.37 -3.42 1.21
N ASP A 74 -12.15 -3.78 -0.06
CA ASP A 74 -12.64 -5.02 -0.64
C ASP A 74 -11.82 -5.42 -1.87
N VAL A 75 -11.93 -6.70 -2.25
CA VAL A 75 -11.22 -7.31 -3.37
C VAL A 75 -12.23 -7.90 -4.35
N GLY A 76 -12.17 -7.43 -5.60
CA GLY A 76 -13.00 -7.90 -6.70
C GLY A 76 -12.32 -8.98 -7.56
N PRO A 77 -13.02 -9.46 -8.60
CA PRO A 77 -12.47 -10.42 -9.57
C PRO A 77 -11.20 -9.87 -10.26
N PRO A 78 -10.39 -10.74 -10.89
CA PRO A 78 -9.15 -10.33 -11.55
C PRO A 78 -9.40 -9.32 -12.67
N ALA A 79 -8.45 -8.41 -12.87
CA ALA A 79 -8.51 -7.42 -13.94
C ALA A 79 -8.03 -8.07 -15.24
N ASN A 80 -8.98 -8.68 -15.98
CA ASN A 80 -8.84 -9.35 -17.28
C ASN A 80 -7.59 -9.00 -18.11
#